data_AF-A0AA40RXX8-F1
#
_entry.id   AF-A0AA40RXX8-F1
#
_cell.length_a   1.000
_cell.length_b   1.000
_cell.length_c   1.000
_cell.angle_alpha   90.00
_cell.angle_beta   90.00
_cell.angle_gamma   90.00
#
_symmetry.space_group_name_H-M   'P 1'
#
loop_
_entity.id
_entity.type
_entity.pdbx_description
1 polymer ?
#
loop_
_entity_poly.entity_id
_entity_poly.type
_entity_poly.pdbx_seq_one_letter_code
_entity_poly.pdbx_strand_id
1 'polypeptide(L)'
;QLQQQTAILRTKLQTGSHLASLLPEAFAVVIEADKRVLGLTPYYVQVLGGIALFFGNIAEIKTGEGKTLVATMPLYTRALLGYKGNYLITANQYLAERDGQSMGKVFEWLGLTVGIGGSDDDDFETKYRLYNADIIYTTHSKLGFDYLFDNLGSELSEQVVTRFN
;
A
#
# COMPACT_ATOMS: atom_id res chain seq x y z
N GLN A 1 22.13 -1.78 -1.11
CA GLN A 1 21.87 -3.04 -0.39
C GLN A 1 20.40 -3.15 0.03
N LEU A 2 19.84 -2.26 0.86
CA LEU A 2 18.45 -2.40 1.34
C LEU A 2 17.38 -2.31 0.22
N GLN A 3 17.54 -1.40 -0.75
CA GLN A 3 16.61 -1.28 -1.89
C GLN A 3 16.55 -2.55 -2.77
N GLN A 4 17.58 -3.40 -2.74
CA GLN A 4 17.59 -4.67 -3.48
C GLN A 4 16.75 -5.75 -2.78
N GLN A 5 16.34 -5.54 -1.52
CA GLN A 5 15.56 -6.52 -0.77
C GLN A 5 14.19 -6.79 -1.39
N THR A 6 13.57 -5.80 -2.04
CA THR A 6 12.30 -5.99 -2.76
C THR A 6 12.44 -7.10 -3.82
N ALA A 7 13.52 -7.07 -4.61
CA ALA A 7 13.79 -8.09 -5.61
C ALA A 7 14.09 -9.45 -4.97
N ILE A 8 14.91 -9.49 -3.92
CA ILE A 8 15.27 -10.73 -3.21
C ILE A 8 14.02 -11.40 -2.60
N LEU A 9 13.17 -10.64 -1.92
CA LEU A 9 11.95 -11.16 -1.30
C LEU A 9 10.94 -11.62 -2.35
N ARG A 10 10.80 -10.89 -3.47
CA ARG A 10 10.00 -11.34 -4.63
C ARG A 10 10.53 -12.66 -5.19
N THR A 11 11.84 -12.82 -5.34
CA THR A 11 12.43 -14.10 -5.78
C THR A 11 12.11 -15.23 -4.79
N LYS A 12 12.21 -15.00 -3.48
CA LYS A 12 11.84 -16.01 -2.47
C LYS A 12 10.39 -16.48 -2.59
N LEU A 13 9.47 -15.56 -2.88
CA LEU A 13 8.06 -15.88 -3.14
C LEU A 13 7.91 -16.71 -4.42
N GLN A 14 8.61 -16.35 -5.49
CA GLN A 14 8.59 -17.08 -6.75
C GLN A 14 9.17 -18.51 -6.61
N THR A 15 10.13 -18.72 -5.71
CA THR A 15 10.69 -20.04 -5.40
C THR A 15 9.86 -20.84 -4.40
N GLY A 16 8.65 -20.38 -4.06
CA GLY A 16 7.67 -21.15 -3.26
C GLY A 16 7.58 -20.78 -1.78
N SER A 17 8.25 -19.72 -1.32
CA SER A 17 8.07 -19.25 0.07
C SER A 17 6.65 -18.70 0.27
N HIS A 18 6.05 -18.95 1.42
CA HIS A 18 4.79 -18.33 1.78
C HIS A 18 5.00 -16.88 2.24
N LEU A 19 4.07 -15.99 1.93
CA LEU A 19 4.20 -14.57 2.29
C LEU A 19 4.37 -14.38 3.81
N ALA A 20 3.60 -15.13 4.61
CA ALA A 20 3.65 -15.05 6.06
C ALA A 20 5.01 -15.47 6.64
N SER A 21 5.74 -16.39 6.00
CA SER A 21 7.08 -16.78 6.48
C SER A 21 8.14 -15.71 6.22
N LEU A 22 7.90 -14.81 5.26
CA LEU A 22 8.77 -13.67 4.98
C LEU A 22 8.49 -12.45 5.84
N LEU A 23 7.42 -12.49 6.66
CA LEU A 23 6.98 -11.34 7.45
C LEU A 23 8.09 -10.73 8.33
N PRO A 24 8.91 -11.51 9.08
CA PRO A 24 9.99 -10.94 9.87
C PRO A 24 11.02 -10.17 9.02
N GLU A 25 11.40 -10.71 7.86
CA GLU A 25 12.36 -10.07 6.96
C GLU A 25 11.76 -8.83 6.29
N ALA A 26 10.53 -8.94 5.78
CA ALA A 26 9.85 -7.84 5.12
C ALA A 26 9.60 -6.66 6.07
N PHE A 27 9.18 -6.92 7.31
CA PHE A 27 8.97 -5.88 8.31
C PHE A 27 10.30 -5.24 8.71
N ALA A 28 11.37 -6.02 8.89
CA ALA A 28 12.69 -5.46 9.18
C ALA A 28 13.20 -4.53 8.07
N VAL A 29 12.95 -4.87 6.79
CA VAL A 29 13.28 -4.01 5.65
C VAL A 29 12.55 -2.68 5.74
N VAL A 30 11.23 -2.72 6.01
CA VAL A 30 10.41 -1.51 6.10
C VAL A 30 10.80 -0.66 7.31
N ILE A 31 11.01 -1.26 8.48
CA ILE A 31 11.44 -0.55 9.69
C ILE A 31 12.74 0.24 9.43
N GLU A 32 13.71 -0.39 8.75
CA GLU A 32 14.97 0.27 8.44
C GLU A 32 14.81 1.32 7.32
N ALA A 33 13.88 1.12 6.38
CA ALA A 33 13.53 2.11 5.36
C ALA A 33 12.82 3.33 5.96
N ASP A 34 11.84 3.13 6.83
CA ASP A 34 11.15 4.18 7.59
C ASP A 34 12.16 5.04 8.36
N LYS A 35 13.13 4.39 9.03
CA LYS A 35 14.19 5.08 9.75
C LYS A 35 15.08 5.93 8.85
N ARG A 36 15.49 5.42 7.69
CA ARG A 36 16.44 6.11 6.80
C ARG A 36 15.78 7.18 5.94
N VAL A 37 14.54 6.94 5.51
CA VAL A 37 13.82 7.79 4.56
C VAL A 37 12.98 8.84 5.28
N LEU A 38 12.32 8.46 6.37
CA LEU A 38 11.43 9.34 7.13
C LEU A 38 12.06 9.87 8.42
N GLY A 39 13.16 9.26 8.90
CA GLY A 39 13.70 9.56 10.22
C GLY A 39 12.85 8.99 11.36
N LEU A 40 11.90 8.10 11.06
CA LEU A 40 10.95 7.55 12.03
C LEU A 40 11.30 6.08 12.29
N THR A 41 11.47 5.70 13.55
CA THR A 41 11.68 4.29 13.93
C THR A 41 10.39 3.74 14.52
N PRO A 42 9.73 2.76 13.87
CA PRO A 42 8.55 2.11 14.43
C PRO A 42 8.82 1.51 15.81
N TYR A 43 7.94 1.77 16.78
CA TYR A 43 7.96 1.16 18.10
C TYR A 43 7.44 -0.28 18.06
N TYR A 44 7.76 -1.08 19.07
CA TYR A 44 7.30 -2.48 19.13
C TYR A 44 5.78 -2.64 19.03
N VAL A 45 5.02 -1.75 19.66
CA VAL A 45 3.54 -1.76 19.58
C VAL A 45 3.03 -1.46 18.18
N GLN A 46 3.76 -0.65 17.41
CA GLN A 46 3.44 -0.35 16.01
C GLN A 46 3.72 -1.56 15.11
N VAL A 47 4.82 -2.27 15.37
CA VAL A 47 5.12 -3.54 14.69
C VAL A 47 4.03 -4.58 14.96
N LEU A 48 3.57 -4.71 16.22
CA LEU A 48 2.44 -5.59 16.57
C LEU A 48 1.15 -5.18 15.85
N GLY A 49 0.86 -3.88 15.75
CA GLY A 49 -0.26 -3.37 14.97
C GLY A 49 -0.17 -3.75 13.49
N GLY A 50 1.03 -3.66 12.90
CA GLY A 50 1.28 -4.05 11.51
C GLY A 50 1.06 -5.54 11.28
N ILE A 51 1.45 -6.39 12.25
CA ILE A 51 1.19 -7.84 12.20
C ILE A 51 -0.31 -8.11 12.26
N ALA A 52 -1.04 -7.44 13.16
CA ALA A 52 -2.49 -7.60 13.26
C ALA A 52 -3.19 -7.25 11.93
N LEU A 53 -2.83 -6.12 11.31
CA LEU A 53 -3.32 -5.71 10.00
C LEU A 53 -2.93 -6.71 8.90
N PHE A 54 -1.69 -7.21 8.90
CA PHE A 54 -1.25 -8.20 7.92
C PHE A 54 -2.13 -9.44 7.93
N PHE A 55 -2.57 -9.91 9.10
CA PHE A 55 -3.46 -11.07 9.23
C PHE A 55 -4.96 -10.73 9.08
N GLY A 56 -5.31 -9.52 8.63
CA GLY A 56 -6.69 -9.12 8.37
C GLY A 56 -7.51 -8.77 9.61
N ASN A 57 -6.84 -8.49 10.74
CA ASN A 57 -7.50 -8.06 11.97
C ASN A 57 -7.65 -6.54 12.03
N ILE A 58 -8.54 -6.07 12.90
CA ILE A 58 -8.66 -4.65 13.24
C ILE A 58 -7.61 -4.30 14.30
N ALA A 59 -6.68 -3.41 13.97
CA ALA A 59 -5.71 -2.88 14.91
C ALA A 59 -6.25 -1.59 15.55
N GLU A 60 -6.74 -1.68 16.80
CA GLU A 60 -7.09 -0.49 17.58
C GLU A 60 -5.82 0.21 18.07
N ILE A 61 -5.57 1.39 17.52
CA ILE A 61 -4.41 2.23 17.82
C ILE A 61 -4.96 3.61 18.22
N LYS A 62 -4.48 4.24 19.28
CA LYS A 62 -4.99 5.56 19.66
C LYS A 62 -4.50 6.65 18.71
N THR A 63 -5.21 7.76 18.63
CA THR A 63 -4.76 8.93 17.87
C THR A 63 -3.41 9.40 18.42
N GLY A 64 -2.46 9.70 17.53
CA GLY A 64 -1.10 10.10 17.90
C GLY A 64 -0.09 8.95 18.02
N GLU A 65 -0.55 7.69 18.09
CA GLU A 65 0.33 6.51 18.21
C GLU A 65 0.92 6.06 16.86
N GLY A 66 0.83 6.88 15.81
CA GLY A 66 1.45 6.62 14.51
C GLY A 66 0.79 5.55 13.64
N LYS A 67 -0.54 5.52 13.57
CA LYS A 67 -1.33 4.63 12.66
C LYS A 67 -0.81 4.61 11.22
N THR A 68 -0.45 5.79 10.69
CA THR A 68 0.05 5.95 9.32
C THR A 68 1.39 5.23 9.12
N LEU A 69 2.30 5.29 10.10
CA LEU A 69 3.58 4.57 10.07
C LEU A 69 3.37 3.06 10.20
N VAL A 70 2.40 2.62 11.02
CA VAL A 70 2.05 1.19 11.15
C VAL A 70 1.69 0.55 9.81
N ALA A 71 1.01 1.29 8.94
CA ALA A 71 0.51 0.77 7.68
C ALA A 71 1.63 0.50 6.65
N THR A 72 2.83 1.07 6.79
CA THR A 72 3.94 0.86 5.84
C THR A 72 4.32 -0.62 5.73
N MET A 73 4.44 -1.30 6.88
CA MET A 73 4.88 -2.69 6.98
C MET A 73 3.95 -3.70 6.28
N PRO A 74 2.64 -3.77 6.60
CA PRO A 74 1.74 -4.69 5.92
C PRO A 74 1.52 -4.34 4.45
N LEU A 75 1.47 -3.05 4.08
CA LEU A 75 1.31 -2.63 2.68
C LEU A 75 2.48 -3.09 1.81
N TYR A 76 3.72 -2.79 2.22
CA TYR A 76 4.91 -3.24 1.50
C TYR A 76 4.93 -4.77 1.38
N THR A 77 4.67 -5.48 2.49
CA THR A 77 4.72 -6.94 2.51
C THR A 77 3.71 -7.52 1.52
N ARG A 78 2.47 -7.02 1.49
CA ARG A 78 1.45 -7.48 0.53
C ARG A 78 1.81 -7.17 -0.92
N ALA A 79 2.40 -6.00 -1.18
CA ALA A 79 2.86 -5.60 -2.51
C ALA A 79 4.01 -6.46 -3.08
N LEU A 80 4.69 -7.26 -2.25
CA LEU A 80 5.68 -8.24 -2.72
C LEU A 80 5.05 -9.35 -3.57
N LEU A 81 3.75 -9.62 -3.44
CA LEU A 81 3.04 -10.60 -4.28
C LEU A 81 2.98 -10.17 -5.75
N GLY A 82 3.21 -8.88 -6.05
CA GLY A 82 3.23 -8.34 -7.42
C GLY A 82 1.85 -8.10 -8.03
N TYR A 83 0.76 -8.46 -7.34
CA TYR A 83 -0.59 -8.07 -7.74
C TYR A 83 -0.87 -6.62 -7.31
N LYS A 84 -1.63 -5.92 -8.16
CA LYS A 84 -2.19 -4.59 -7.88
C LYS A 84 -3.36 -4.71 -6.88
N GLY A 85 -3.75 -3.57 -6.31
CA GLY A 85 -4.85 -3.51 -5.34
C GLY A 85 -4.42 -3.50 -3.87
N ASN A 86 -3.22 -3.01 -3.56
CA ASN A 86 -2.82 -2.75 -2.18
C ASN A 86 -3.29 -1.34 -1.76
N TYR A 87 -4.56 -1.26 -1.35
CA TYR A 87 -5.22 0.00 -1.03
C TYR A 87 -4.97 0.44 0.42
N LEU A 88 -4.61 1.71 0.60
CA LEU A 88 -4.78 2.45 1.85
C LEU A 88 -5.94 3.43 1.66
N ILE A 89 -7.05 3.15 2.33
CA ILE A 89 -8.29 3.91 2.21
C ILE A 89 -8.42 4.85 3.39
N THR A 90 -8.61 6.14 3.11
CA THR A 90 -8.82 7.19 4.11
C THR A 90 -10.23 7.78 4.01
N ALA A 91 -10.60 8.61 5.00
CA ALA A 91 -11.91 9.26 5.05
C ALA A 91 -12.06 10.44 4.09
N ASN A 92 -10.96 11.05 3.64
CA ASN A 92 -11.01 12.21 2.76
C ASN A 92 -9.70 12.37 1.97
N GLN A 93 -9.78 13.16 0.90
CA GLN A 93 -8.68 13.36 -0.05
C GLN A 93 -7.42 13.93 0.63
N TYR A 94 -7.59 14.90 1.53
CA TYR A 94 -6.46 15.50 2.26
C TYR A 94 -5.64 14.46 3.03
N LEU A 95 -6.30 13.51 3.71
CA LEU A 95 -5.61 12.44 4.42
C LEU A 95 -4.90 11.48 3.46
N ALA A 96 -5.55 11.08 2.36
CA ALA A 96 -4.93 10.24 1.33
C ALA A 96 -3.67 10.90 0.75
N GLU A 97 -3.76 12.18 0.41
CA GLU A 97 -2.65 12.95 -0.16
C GLU A 97 -1.51 13.16 0.84
N ARG A 98 -1.83 13.61 2.06
CA ARG A 98 -0.84 13.84 3.10
C ARG A 98 -0.08 12.56 3.44
N ASP A 99 -0.81 11.46 3.66
CA ASP A 99 -0.21 10.19 4.06
C ASP A 99 0.54 9.56 2.89
N GLY A 100 -0.02 9.62 1.67
CA GLY A 100 0.61 9.14 0.45
C GLY A 100 1.89 9.89 0.11
N GLN A 101 1.91 11.22 0.17
CA GLN A 101 3.10 12.04 -0.12
C GLN A 101 4.19 11.85 0.95
N SER A 102 3.80 11.53 2.19
CA SER A 102 4.73 11.32 3.29
C SER A 102 5.29 9.89 3.28
N MET A 103 4.43 8.88 3.47
CA MET A 103 4.85 7.48 3.57
C MET A 103 5.21 6.87 2.21
N GLY A 104 4.65 7.39 1.11
CA GLY A 104 4.91 6.90 -0.26
C GLY A 104 6.40 6.89 -0.61
N LYS A 105 7.16 7.84 -0.06
CA LYS A 105 8.62 7.94 -0.23
C LYS A 105 9.34 6.65 0.17
N VAL A 106 8.84 5.94 1.19
CA VAL A 106 9.42 4.66 1.64
C VAL A 106 9.23 3.58 0.58
N PHE A 107 8.02 3.48 0.03
CA PHE A 107 7.71 2.51 -1.01
C PHE A 107 8.47 2.79 -2.31
N GLU A 108 8.51 4.05 -2.75
CA GLU A 108 9.27 4.50 -3.91
C GLU A 108 10.76 4.23 -3.74
N TRP A 109 11.30 4.51 -2.55
CA TRP A 109 12.69 4.22 -2.23
C TRP A 109 12.99 2.72 -2.24
N LEU A 110 12.02 1.87 -1.86
CA LEU A 110 12.09 0.41 -1.97
C LEU A 110 11.75 -0.11 -3.40
N GLY A 111 11.54 0.78 -4.38
CA GLY A 111 11.31 0.42 -5.77
C GLY A 111 9.89 -0.03 -6.11
N LEU A 112 8.90 0.34 -5.30
CA LEU A 112 7.48 0.16 -5.58
C LEU A 112 6.87 1.46 -6.14
N THR A 113 5.83 1.35 -6.97
CA THR A 113 5.09 2.54 -7.43
C THR A 113 3.97 2.91 -6.46
N VAL A 114 3.72 4.22 -6.30
CA VAL A 114 2.67 4.74 -5.43
C VAL A 114 1.72 5.61 -6.23
N GLY A 115 0.43 5.28 -6.18
CA GLY A 115 -0.66 6.09 -6.71
C GLY A 115 -1.36 6.80 -5.56
N ILE A 116 -1.64 8.09 -5.70
CA ILE A 116 -2.22 8.90 -4.63
C ILE A 116 -3.45 9.64 -5.16
N GLY A 117 -4.55 9.53 -4.42
CA GLY A 117 -5.73 10.35 -4.59
C GLY A 117 -6.72 9.80 -5.61
N GLY A 118 -7.04 10.65 -6.58
CA GLY A 118 -8.12 10.51 -7.55
C GLY A 118 -9.20 11.59 -7.39
N SER A 119 -9.50 12.31 -8.46
CA SER A 119 -10.68 13.15 -8.60
C SER A 119 -11.80 12.39 -9.31
N ASP A 120 -13.04 12.80 -9.09
CA ASP A 120 -14.18 12.28 -9.86
C ASP A 120 -14.08 12.70 -11.35
N ASP A 121 -13.44 13.85 -11.61
CA ASP A 121 -13.23 14.41 -12.94
C ASP A 121 -11.98 13.87 -13.67
N ASP A 122 -11.23 12.93 -13.06
CA ASP A 122 -10.04 12.36 -13.68
C ASP A 122 -10.38 11.60 -14.96
N ASP A 123 -9.54 11.76 -15.99
CA ASP A 123 -9.65 10.99 -17.22
C ASP A 123 -9.25 9.51 -17.02
N PHE A 124 -9.56 8.69 -18.02
CA PHE A 124 -9.26 7.25 -18.00
C PHE A 124 -7.78 6.97 -17.74
N GLU A 125 -6.87 7.71 -18.38
CA GLU A 125 -5.43 7.47 -18.27
C GLU A 125 -4.92 7.75 -16.84
N THR A 126 -5.41 8.82 -16.22
CA THR A 126 -5.09 9.19 -14.85
C THR A 126 -5.58 8.13 -13.86
N LYS A 127 -6.84 7.68 -14.01
CA LYS A 127 -7.38 6.59 -13.18
C LYS A 127 -6.63 5.28 -13.40
N TYR A 128 -6.32 4.93 -14.65
CA TYR A 128 -5.57 3.72 -14.98
C TYR A 128 -4.18 3.72 -14.32
N ARG A 129 -3.45 4.84 -14.37
CA ARG A 129 -2.15 4.98 -13.69
C ARG A 129 -2.28 4.85 -12.17
N LEU A 130 -3.31 5.43 -11.57
CA LEU A 130 -3.60 5.32 -10.14
C LEU A 130 -3.78 3.85 -9.73
N TYR A 131 -4.69 3.12 -10.39
CA TYR A 131 -5.02 1.75 -10.02
C TYR A 131 -3.97 0.71 -10.43
N ASN A 132 -3.04 1.08 -11.32
CA ASN A 132 -1.89 0.24 -11.71
C ASN A 132 -0.65 0.46 -10.82
N ALA A 133 -0.72 1.30 -9.80
CA ALA A 133 0.34 1.44 -8.80
C ALA A 133 0.44 0.20 -7.89
N ASP A 134 1.63 -0.08 -7.37
CA ASP A 134 1.83 -1.17 -6.40
C ASP A 134 1.11 -0.86 -5.08
N ILE A 135 1.16 0.39 -4.62
CA ILE A 135 0.43 0.90 -3.44
C ILE A 135 -0.49 2.04 -3.87
N ILE A 136 -1.73 2.03 -3.39
CA ILE A 136 -2.77 2.99 -3.79
C ILE A 136 -3.32 3.70 -2.56
N TYR A 137 -3.08 4.99 -2.42
CA TYR A 137 -3.72 5.85 -1.42
C TYR A 137 -4.97 6.47 -2.03
N THR A 138 -6.15 6.25 -1.44
CA THR A 138 -7.40 6.81 -1.97
C THR A 138 -8.45 7.00 -0.86
N THR A 139 -9.66 7.37 -1.25
CA THR A 139 -10.81 7.52 -0.34
C THR A 139 -11.82 6.40 -0.58
N HIS A 140 -12.63 6.11 0.44
CA HIS A 140 -13.69 5.11 0.33
C HIS A 140 -14.69 5.47 -0.79
N SER A 141 -15.01 6.76 -0.95
CA SER A 141 -15.97 7.23 -1.94
C SER A 141 -15.43 7.06 -3.35
N LYS A 142 -14.19 7.50 -3.59
CA LYS A 142 -13.54 7.40 -4.91
C LYS A 142 -13.44 5.96 -5.39
N LEU A 143 -12.92 5.06 -4.54
CA LEU A 143 -12.81 3.65 -4.86
C LEU A 143 -14.18 3.01 -5.13
N GLY A 144 -15.18 3.37 -4.32
CA GLY A 144 -16.55 2.87 -4.49
C GLY A 144 -17.19 3.32 -5.81
N PHE A 145 -17.09 4.60 -6.15
CA PHE A 145 -17.67 5.12 -7.39
C PHE A 145 -16.95 4.60 -8.64
N ASP A 146 -15.61 4.59 -8.67
CA ASP A 146 -14.88 4.03 -9.82
C ASP A 146 -15.21 2.56 -10.02
N TYR A 147 -15.33 1.77 -8.94
CA TYR A 147 -15.77 0.38 -9.06
C TYR A 147 -17.18 0.27 -9.67
N LEU A 148 -18.13 1.11 -9.25
CA LEU A 148 -19.47 1.10 -9.82
C LEU A 148 -19.45 1.50 -11.30
N PHE A 149 -18.69 2.54 -11.67
CA PHE A 149 -18.58 2.98 -13.06
C PHE A 149 -17.94 1.93 -13.97
N ASP A 150 -16.89 1.25 -13.51
CA ASP A 150 -16.27 0.13 -14.22
C ASP A 150 -17.27 -1.00 -14.51
N ASN A 151 -18.26 -1.21 -13.64
CA ASN A 151 -19.30 -2.23 -13.80
C ASN A 151 -20.56 -1.73 -14.53
N LEU A 152 -20.60 -0.45 -14.92
CA LEU A 152 -21.61 0.11 -15.82
C LEU A 152 -21.10 0.20 -17.28
N GLY A 153 -19.78 0.14 -17.47
CA GLY A 153 -19.14 0.15 -18.80
C GLY A 153 -19.54 -1.04 -19.66
N SER A 154 -19.51 -0.83 -20.98
CA SER A 154 -19.86 -1.87 -21.96
C SER A 154 -18.69 -2.80 -22.28
N GLU A 155 -17.45 -2.34 -22.09
CA GLU A 155 -16.25 -3.09 -22.43
C GLU A 155 -15.29 -3.23 -21.25
N LEU A 156 -14.62 -4.39 -21.15
CA LEU A 156 -13.58 -4.64 -20.15
C LEU A 156 -12.37 -3.69 -20.28
N SER A 157 -12.12 -3.16 -21.47
CA SER A 157 -11.07 -2.19 -21.77
C SER A 157 -11.26 -0.85 -21.06
N GLU A 158 -12.50 -0.55 -20.64
CA GLU A 158 -12.88 0.69 -19.96
C GLU A 158 -12.71 0.60 -18.43
N GLN A 159 -12.43 -0.59 -17.90
CA GLN A 159 -12.25 -0.80 -16.46
C GLN A 159 -10.85 -0.39 -15.99
N VAL A 160 -10.78 0.35 -14.89
CA VAL A 160 -9.52 0.83 -14.31
C VAL A 160 -9.21 0.23 -12.95
N VAL A 161 -10.24 -0.07 -12.15
CA VAL A 161 -10.13 -0.67 -10.82
C VAL A 161 -9.62 -2.10 -10.96
N THR A 162 -8.45 -2.34 -10.36
CA THR A 162 -7.85 -3.67 -10.34
C THR A 162 -8.47 -4.52 -9.22
N ARG A 163 -8.06 -5.79 -9.17
CA ARG A 163 -8.54 -6.78 -8.20
C ARG A 163 -8.46 -6.27 -6.73
N PHE A 164 -9.46 -6.61 -5.92
CA PHE A 164 -9.39 -6.50 -4.46
C PHE A 164 -8.62 -7.68 -3.87
N ASN A 165 -7.66 -7.39 -2.99
CA ASN A 165 -6.75 -8.36 -2.39
C ASN A 165 -7.37 -9.21 -1.26
#